data_AF-A0A2A2VDW7-F1
#
_entry.id   AF-A0A2A2VDW7-F1
#
_cell.length_a   1.000
_cell.length_b   1.000
_cell.length_c   1.000
_cell.angle_alpha   90.00
_cell.angle_beta   90.00
_cell.angle_gamma   90.00
#
_symmetry.space_group_name_H-M   'P 1'
#
loop_
_entity.id
_entity.type
_entity.pdbx_description
1 polymer ?
#
loop_
_entity_poly.entity_id
_entity_poly.type
_entity_poly.pdbx_seq_one_letter_code
_entity_poly.pdbx_strand_id
1 'polypeptide(L)'
;MQQSNPSASIEQSGESDAVGSCTDPTRRAVLTALAGCACLAAIEPAAADDEDQPGASERPQKADQLVRAEGDKAGEVIKSDDLTLGGPPIRAWPRDPKTSVVRKGSRLNEVVLVKLDPKELDDATRARAPDGIVCYSVICSHAGCPITAWVKENQGDKNVLKCLCHNSEYDPRQDAQVVFGPAPRRLAALPLTVADGAITVAAPFVGKVGAQQGG
;
A
#
# COMPACT_ATOMS: atom_id res chain seq x y z
N MET A 1 26.12 48.16 -37.29
CA MET A 1 25.05 48.37 -36.29
C MET A 1 24.78 46.99 -35.68
N GLN A 2 25.57 46.43 -34.76
CA GLN A 2 25.96 46.86 -33.41
C GLN A 2 24.78 47.23 -32.52
N GLN A 3 24.53 46.36 -31.53
CA GLN A 3 24.05 46.57 -30.15
C GLN A 3 23.97 45.16 -29.52
N SER A 4 24.93 44.68 -28.71
CA SER A 4 25.46 45.15 -27.41
C SER A 4 24.46 44.98 -26.26
N ASN A 5 24.62 43.89 -25.50
CA ASN A 5 24.12 43.77 -24.13
C ASN A 5 25.00 44.57 -23.16
N PRO A 6 24.43 45.16 -22.10
CA PRO A 6 25.17 45.48 -20.90
C PRO A 6 24.67 44.66 -19.69
N SER A 7 25.63 44.03 -19.01
CA SER A 7 25.55 43.67 -17.59
C SER A 7 26.15 44.80 -16.77
N ALA A 8 25.56 45.10 -15.61
CA ALA A 8 26.20 45.66 -14.40
C ALA A 8 25.12 45.63 -13.30
N SER A 9 25.30 45.07 -12.10
CA SER A 9 26.00 45.65 -10.94
C SER A 9 25.34 45.02 -9.68
N ILE A 10 25.88 44.86 -8.48
CA ILE A 10 27.10 45.32 -7.80
C ILE A 10 27.12 44.62 -6.41
N GLU A 11 28.31 44.17 -6.00
CA GLU A 11 28.98 44.25 -4.67
C GLU A 11 28.24 43.80 -3.37
N GLN A 12 28.88 43.37 -2.28
CA GLN A 12 30.23 43.67 -1.80
C GLN A 12 30.71 42.64 -0.75
N SER A 13 32.03 42.47 -0.75
CA SER A 13 33.02 41.85 0.16
C SER A 13 32.69 41.85 1.66
N GLY A 14 33.10 40.85 2.44
CA GLY A 14 34.48 40.63 2.93
C GLY A 14 34.49 40.94 4.44
N GLU A 15 35.33 40.42 5.34
CA GLU A 15 36.62 39.75 5.21
C GLU A 15 36.98 39.17 6.61
N SER A 16 37.76 38.08 6.59
CA SER A 16 38.89 37.70 7.46
C SER A 16 38.78 37.62 8.99
N ASP A 17 39.11 36.41 9.46
CA ASP A 17 39.69 36.03 10.74
C ASP A 17 41.01 36.75 11.09
N ALA A 18 41.29 36.94 12.39
CA ALA A 18 42.47 36.37 13.08
C ALA A 18 42.67 36.92 14.52
N VAL A 19 43.40 36.11 15.33
CA VAL A 19 44.15 36.42 16.57
C VAL A 19 43.43 36.22 17.92
N GLY A 20 43.70 35.10 18.61
CA GLY A 20 44.95 34.85 19.35
C GLY A 20 45.16 35.50 20.73
N SER A 21 44.75 34.77 21.79
CA SER A 21 45.48 34.50 23.07
C SER A 21 45.69 35.56 24.19
N CYS A 22 45.31 35.11 25.40
CA CYS A 22 45.82 35.31 26.77
C CYS A 22 45.86 36.70 27.43
N THR A 23 45.10 36.83 28.53
CA THR A 23 45.60 37.27 29.86
C THR A 23 44.54 36.94 30.94
N ASP A 24 44.97 36.40 32.08
CA ASP A 24 44.19 36.26 33.33
C ASP A 24 44.96 37.03 34.43
N PRO A 25 44.28 37.77 35.32
CA PRO A 25 44.20 37.27 36.70
C PRO A 25 42.93 37.67 37.49
N THR A 26 42.31 36.69 38.14
CA THR A 26 41.67 36.69 39.49
C THR A 26 41.00 37.99 40.02
N ARG A 27 39.70 37.89 40.38
CA ARG A 27 39.19 38.18 41.76
C ARG A 27 37.68 37.91 41.94
N ARG A 28 37.40 37.02 42.90
CA ARG A 28 36.28 36.98 43.87
C ARG A 28 34.82 36.84 43.37
N ALA A 29 34.35 35.61 43.61
CA ALA A 29 33.13 35.24 44.35
C ALA A 29 31.76 35.60 43.74
N VAL A 30 30.89 34.59 43.62
CA VAL A 30 29.68 34.43 44.46
C VAL A 30 28.85 33.22 43.98
N LEU A 31 28.64 32.29 44.92
CA LEU A 31 27.48 31.42 45.17
C LEU A 31 26.86 30.57 44.04
N THR A 32 27.10 29.26 44.18
CA THR A 32 26.11 28.18 44.35
C THR A 32 24.73 28.32 43.68
N ALA A 33 24.50 27.50 42.64
CA ALA A 33 23.22 26.84 42.40
C ALA A 33 23.45 25.57 41.56
N LEU A 34 23.58 24.42 42.21
CA LEU A 34 23.39 23.12 41.56
C LEU A 34 21.89 22.91 41.36
N ALA A 35 21.37 23.33 40.22
CA ALA A 35 20.09 22.83 39.72
C ALA A 35 20.41 21.71 38.73
N GLY A 36 20.41 20.47 39.24
CA GLY A 36 20.43 19.29 38.39
C GLY A 36 19.15 19.25 37.56
N CYS A 37 19.22 19.72 36.31
CA CYS A 37 18.23 19.37 35.31
C CYS A 37 18.43 17.89 34.98
N ALA A 38 17.77 17.01 35.73
CA ALA A 38 17.47 15.67 35.26
C ALA A 38 16.43 15.80 34.14
N CYS A 39 16.90 16.10 32.93
CA CYS A 39 16.11 15.91 31.73
C CYS A 39 15.91 14.40 31.56
N LEU A 40 14.88 13.86 32.21
CA LEU A 40 14.26 12.61 31.78
C LEU A 40 13.68 12.87 30.39
N ALA A 41 14.53 12.75 29.37
CA ALA A 41 14.06 12.54 28.02
C ALA A 41 13.27 11.22 28.07
N ALA A 42 11.95 11.32 28.07
CA ALA A 42 11.11 10.18 27.75
C ALA A 42 11.53 9.74 26.35
N ILE A 43 12.26 8.63 26.27
CA ILE A 43 12.45 7.92 25.01
C ILE A 43 11.08 7.35 24.70
N GLU A 44 10.25 8.13 24.02
CA GLU A 44 9.10 7.55 23.35
C GLU A 44 9.67 6.53 22.37
N PRO A 45 9.25 5.25 22.42
CA PRO A 45 9.63 4.34 21.37
C PRO A 45 9.11 4.96 20.08
N ALA A 46 10.03 5.25 19.14
CA ALA A 46 9.64 5.58 17.78
C ALA A 46 8.63 4.51 17.38
N ALA A 47 7.40 4.92 17.08
CA ALA A 47 6.39 4.01 16.55
C ALA A 47 7.04 3.37 15.33
N ALA A 48 7.38 2.08 15.43
CA ALA A 48 7.90 1.35 14.29
C ALA A 48 6.86 1.52 13.19
N ASP A 49 7.28 1.96 12.01
CA ASP A 49 6.38 2.06 10.86
C ASP A 49 5.67 0.70 10.74
N ASP A 50 4.34 0.71 10.60
CA ASP A 50 3.51 -0.51 10.60
C ASP A 50 4.01 -1.57 9.58
N GLU A 51 4.79 -1.16 8.58
CA GLU A 51 5.40 -2.04 7.58
C GLU A 51 6.56 -2.90 8.12
N ASP A 52 7.28 -2.41 9.14
CA ASP A 52 8.44 -3.05 9.76
C ASP A 52 8.06 -3.93 10.97
N GLN A 53 6.78 -3.92 11.37
CA GLN A 53 6.30 -4.75 12.47
C GLN A 53 6.52 -6.25 12.16
N PRO A 54 6.97 -7.08 13.13
CA PRO A 54 7.06 -8.52 12.95
C PRO A 54 5.74 -9.12 12.42
N GLY A 55 5.83 -9.89 11.34
CA GLY A 55 4.67 -10.50 10.67
C GLY A 55 4.03 -9.64 9.56
N ALA A 56 4.35 -8.34 9.46
CA ALA A 56 3.75 -7.44 8.46
C ALA A 56 4.11 -7.82 7.01
N SER A 57 5.24 -8.49 6.80
CA SER A 57 5.68 -8.98 5.48
C SER A 57 5.24 -10.41 5.15
N GLU A 58 4.61 -11.12 6.09
CA GLU A 58 4.11 -12.48 5.83
C GLU A 58 2.98 -12.46 4.80
N ARG A 59 2.82 -13.55 4.05
CA ARG A 59 1.71 -13.70 3.09
C ARG A 59 0.36 -13.74 3.82
N PRO A 60 -0.77 -13.47 3.14
CA PRO A 60 -2.09 -13.66 3.73
C PRO A 60 -2.21 -15.07 4.32
N GLN A 61 -2.66 -15.15 5.57
CA GLN A 61 -2.88 -16.39 6.31
C GLN A 61 -4.37 -16.67 6.42
N LYS A 62 -4.71 -17.95 6.63
CA LYS A 62 -6.11 -18.34 6.89
C LYS A 62 -6.65 -17.58 8.11
N ALA A 63 -7.89 -17.14 8.01
CA ALA A 63 -8.62 -16.32 8.98
C ALA A 63 -8.14 -14.87 9.15
N ASP A 64 -7.16 -14.40 8.35
CA ASP A 64 -6.90 -12.95 8.28
C ASP A 64 -8.19 -12.22 7.85
N GLN A 65 -8.51 -11.13 8.54
CA GLN A 65 -9.57 -10.21 8.16
C GLN A 65 -9.08 -9.30 7.04
N LEU A 66 -9.95 -8.93 6.10
CA LEU A 66 -9.59 -7.92 5.10
C LEU A 66 -9.95 -6.53 5.61
N VAL A 67 -8.97 -5.63 5.64
CA VAL A 67 -9.15 -4.22 6.05
C VAL A 67 -8.96 -3.29 4.86
N ARG A 68 -9.72 -2.19 4.79
CA ARG A 68 -9.62 -1.22 3.69
C ARG A 68 -8.20 -0.65 3.60
N ALA A 69 -7.66 -0.60 2.39
CA ALA A 69 -6.30 -0.12 2.16
C ALA A 69 -6.18 1.41 2.16
N GLU A 70 -7.26 2.12 1.82
CA GLU A 70 -7.25 3.55 1.54
C GLU A 70 -8.61 4.22 1.87
N GLY A 71 -8.62 5.56 1.84
CA GLY A 71 -9.78 6.40 2.12
C GLY A 71 -10.02 6.64 3.62
N ASP A 72 -11.12 7.34 3.94
CA ASP A 72 -11.46 7.75 5.31
C ASP A 72 -11.66 6.56 6.27
N LYS A 73 -11.93 5.37 5.71
CA LYS A 73 -12.13 4.12 6.43
C LYS A 73 -10.91 3.19 6.36
N ALA A 74 -9.74 3.68 5.99
CA ALA A 74 -8.52 2.87 5.93
C ALA A 74 -8.27 2.16 7.27
N GLY A 75 -7.92 0.87 7.22
CA GLY A 75 -7.73 0.02 8.41
C GLY A 75 -9.01 -0.58 9.00
N GLU A 76 -10.21 -0.12 8.61
CA GLU A 76 -11.47 -0.75 9.03
C GLU A 76 -11.67 -2.11 8.37
N VAL A 77 -12.19 -3.08 9.13
CA VAL A 77 -12.55 -4.42 8.64
C VAL A 77 -13.70 -4.32 7.65
N ILE A 78 -13.53 -4.97 6.48
CA ILE A 78 -14.53 -5.02 5.42
C ILE A 78 -15.55 -6.12 5.73
N LYS A 79 -16.81 -5.74 5.77
CA LYS A 79 -17.97 -6.63 5.93
C LYS A 79 -18.57 -6.97 4.56
N SER A 80 -19.34 -8.05 4.47
CA SER A 80 -20.02 -8.44 3.22
C SER A 80 -20.97 -7.37 2.68
N ASP A 81 -21.52 -6.54 3.56
CA ASP A 81 -22.48 -5.46 3.25
C ASP A 81 -21.79 -4.15 2.82
N ASP A 82 -20.46 -4.04 2.99
CA ASP A 82 -19.69 -2.91 2.49
C ASP A 82 -19.56 -2.90 0.96
N LEU A 83 -19.79 -4.07 0.32
CA LEU A 83 -19.64 -4.26 -1.11
C LEU A 83 -21.01 -4.17 -1.81
N THR A 84 -21.11 -3.25 -2.76
CA THR A 84 -22.29 -3.12 -3.62
C THR A 84 -22.21 -4.10 -4.80
N LEU A 85 -23.29 -4.81 -5.10
CA LEU A 85 -23.37 -5.72 -6.24
C LEU A 85 -23.09 -4.99 -7.56
N GLY A 86 -22.08 -5.43 -8.30
CA GLY A 86 -21.61 -4.78 -9.54
C GLY A 86 -20.96 -3.41 -9.34
N GLY A 87 -20.80 -2.98 -8.09
CA GLY A 87 -20.23 -1.69 -7.71
C GLY A 87 -18.71 -1.62 -7.90
N PRO A 88 -18.09 -0.50 -7.49
CA PRO A 88 -16.65 -0.34 -7.58
C PRO A 88 -15.91 -1.32 -6.65
N PRO A 89 -14.67 -1.71 -7.01
CA PRO A 89 -13.82 -2.53 -6.16
C PRO A 89 -13.43 -1.83 -4.85
N ILE A 90 -13.06 -2.63 -3.84
CA ILE A 90 -12.40 -2.15 -2.62
C ILE A 90 -11.00 -2.77 -2.55
N ARG A 91 -9.97 -1.93 -2.41
CA ARG A 91 -8.60 -2.39 -2.11
C ARG A 91 -8.44 -2.70 -0.62
N ALA A 92 -7.70 -3.75 -0.30
CA ALA A 92 -7.58 -4.24 1.06
C ALA A 92 -6.22 -4.87 1.37
N TRP A 93 -5.89 -4.86 2.66
CA TRP A 93 -4.80 -5.61 3.25
C TRP A 93 -5.34 -6.76 4.12
N PRO A 94 -4.66 -7.91 4.20
CA PRO A 94 -4.91 -8.90 5.23
C PRO A 94 -4.45 -8.37 6.59
N ARG A 95 -5.22 -8.63 7.64
CA ARG A 95 -4.91 -8.31 9.03
C ARG A 95 -5.12 -9.54 9.89
N ASP A 96 -4.11 -9.88 10.69
CA ASP A 96 -4.23 -10.94 11.67
C ASP A 96 -5.22 -10.51 12.78
N PRO A 97 -6.34 -11.23 12.99
CA PRO A 97 -7.36 -10.83 13.96
C PRO A 97 -6.89 -10.96 15.42
N LYS A 98 -5.83 -11.72 15.70
CA LYS A 98 -5.31 -11.94 17.06
C LYS A 98 -4.29 -10.88 17.45
N THR A 99 -3.38 -10.57 16.54
CA THR A 99 -2.27 -9.65 16.79
C THR A 99 -2.55 -8.23 16.30
N SER A 100 -3.61 -8.05 15.50
CA SER A 100 -3.94 -6.81 14.78
C SER A 100 -2.91 -6.36 13.75
N VAL A 101 -1.87 -7.15 13.50
CA VAL A 101 -0.83 -6.85 12.49
C VAL A 101 -1.47 -6.79 11.11
N VAL A 102 -1.35 -5.65 10.44
CA VAL A 102 -1.72 -5.50 9.04
C VAL A 102 -0.55 -5.98 8.18
N ARG A 103 -0.78 -6.95 7.31
CA ARG A 103 0.25 -7.56 6.46
C ARG A 103 0.59 -6.70 5.25
N LYS A 104 0.88 -5.41 5.47
CA LYS A 104 1.18 -4.42 4.42
C LYS A 104 2.68 -4.21 4.16
N GLY A 105 3.57 -4.80 4.98
CA GLY A 105 5.02 -4.73 4.79
C GLY A 105 5.53 -5.35 3.48
N SER A 106 4.69 -6.12 2.78
CA SER A 106 4.90 -6.44 1.37
C SER A 106 3.74 -5.94 0.52
N ARG A 107 4.04 -5.07 -0.46
CA ARG A 107 3.06 -4.67 -1.50
C ARG A 107 2.37 -5.84 -2.21
N LEU A 108 2.99 -7.03 -2.21
CA LEU A 108 2.44 -8.23 -2.84
C LEU A 108 1.30 -8.87 -2.03
N ASN A 109 0.94 -8.31 -0.88
CA ASN A 109 -0.19 -8.75 -0.07
C ASN A 109 -1.47 -7.96 -0.35
N GLU A 110 -1.39 -6.86 -1.10
CA GLU A 110 -2.56 -6.06 -1.40
C GLU A 110 -3.50 -6.77 -2.37
N VAL A 111 -4.79 -6.72 -2.05
CA VAL A 111 -5.85 -7.37 -2.81
C VAL A 111 -6.99 -6.41 -3.14
N VAL A 112 -7.80 -6.81 -4.11
CA VAL A 112 -9.01 -6.11 -4.52
C VAL A 112 -10.21 -7.03 -4.42
N LEU A 113 -11.27 -6.56 -3.76
CA LEU A 113 -12.55 -7.23 -3.63
C LEU A 113 -13.56 -6.63 -4.60
N VAL A 114 -14.38 -7.48 -5.23
CA VAL A 114 -15.54 -7.07 -6.03
C VAL A 114 -16.70 -8.00 -5.70
N LYS A 115 -17.92 -7.46 -5.56
CA LYS A 115 -19.14 -8.28 -5.43
C LYS A 115 -19.85 -8.35 -6.77
N LEU A 116 -20.00 -9.56 -7.29
CA LEU A 116 -20.59 -9.86 -8.59
C LEU A 116 -21.79 -10.78 -8.39
N ASP A 117 -22.64 -10.91 -9.42
CA ASP A 117 -23.72 -11.90 -9.39
C ASP A 117 -23.08 -13.31 -9.42
N PRO A 118 -23.33 -14.17 -8.41
CA PRO A 118 -22.79 -15.53 -8.37
C PRO A 118 -23.11 -16.36 -9.62
N LYS A 119 -24.19 -16.03 -10.35
CA LYS A 119 -24.59 -16.70 -11.60
C LYS A 119 -23.70 -16.36 -12.78
N GLU A 120 -22.98 -15.24 -12.73
CA GLU A 120 -22.04 -14.85 -13.78
C GLU A 120 -20.65 -15.47 -13.62
N LEU A 121 -20.37 -16.06 -12.45
CA LEU A 121 -19.06 -16.66 -12.16
C LEU A 121 -18.92 -18.03 -12.83
N ASP A 122 -17.71 -18.40 -13.23
CA ASP A 122 -17.41 -19.81 -13.53
C ASP A 122 -17.37 -20.66 -12.25
N ASP A 123 -17.39 -21.99 -12.40
CA ASP A 123 -17.41 -22.92 -11.24
C ASP A 123 -16.18 -22.74 -10.34
N ALA A 124 -15.00 -22.56 -10.93
CA ALA A 124 -13.75 -22.43 -10.20
C ALA A 124 -13.67 -21.13 -9.38
N THR A 125 -14.22 -20.03 -9.92
CA THR A 125 -14.30 -18.73 -9.26
C THR A 125 -15.34 -18.75 -8.16
N ARG A 126 -16.54 -19.27 -8.46
CA ARG A 126 -17.64 -19.40 -7.49
C ARG A 126 -17.25 -20.23 -6.27
N ALA A 127 -16.47 -21.30 -6.44
CA ALA A 127 -15.99 -22.13 -5.33
C ALA A 127 -15.12 -21.39 -4.31
N ARG A 128 -14.60 -20.21 -4.65
CA ARG A 128 -13.70 -19.38 -3.80
C ARG A 128 -14.31 -18.03 -3.41
N ALA A 129 -15.55 -17.76 -3.83
CA ALA A 129 -16.18 -16.45 -3.78
C ALA A 129 -17.53 -16.50 -3.03
N PRO A 130 -17.51 -16.46 -1.68
CA PRO A 130 -18.74 -16.49 -0.89
C PRO A 130 -19.64 -15.31 -1.29
N ASP A 131 -20.92 -15.60 -1.53
CA ASP A 131 -21.93 -14.62 -1.96
C ASP A 131 -21.52 -13.77 -3.17
N GLY A 132 -20.70 -14.34 -4.07
CA GLY A 132 -20.22 -13.65 -5.27
C GLY A 132 -19.12 -12.63 -5.02
N ILE A 133 -18.54 -12.61 -3.81
CA ILE A 133 -17.42 -11.74 -3.45
C ILE A 133 -16.12 -12.41 -3.89
N VAL A 134 -15.56 -11.90 -4.99
CA VAL A 134 -14.27 -12.35 -5.52
C VAL A 134 -13.15 -11.49 -4.95
N CYS A 135 -11.95 -12.07 -4.83
CA CYS A 135 -10.78 -11.37 -4.33
C CYS A 135 -9.53 -11.78 -5.10
N TYR A 136 -8.79 -10.80 -5.60
CA TYR A 136 -7.59 -11.01 -6.41
C TYR A 136 -6.45 -10.09 -5.96
N SER A 137 -5.21 -10.50 -6.21
CA SER A 137 -4.05 -9.63 -6.06
C SER A 137 -4.21 -8.37 -6.93
N VAL A 138 -3.91 -7.19 -6.40
CA VAL A 138 -3.85 -5.96 -7.19
C VAL A 138 -2.61 -5.86 -8.06
N ILE A 139 -1.66 -6.79 -7.95
CA ILE A 139 -0.41 -6.72 -8.68
C ILE A 139 -0.56 -7.34 -10.07
N CYS A 140 -0.51 -6.49 -11.10
CA CYS A 140 -0.54 -6.88 -12.50
C CYS A 140 0.56 -7.91 -12.81
N SER A 141 0.20 -8.98 -13.51
CA SER A 141 1.13 -10.07 -13.81
C SER A 141 2.15 -9.75 -14.91
N HIS A 142 1.95 -8.64 -15.63
CA HIS A 142 2.89 -8.13 -16.62
C HIS A 142 4.17 -7.59 -15.95
N ALA A 143 4.16 -6.30 -15.59
CA ALA A 143 5.31 -5.58 -15.03
C ALA A 143 5.15 -5.26 -13.53
N GLY A 144 4.12 -5.79 -12.87
CA GLY A 144 3.96 -5.63 -11.42
C GLY A 144 3.36 -4.30 -10.95
N CYS A 145 2.83 -3.48 -11.86
CA CYS A 145 2.04 -2.30 -11.52
C CYS A 145 0.76 -2.68 -10.76
N PRO A 146 0.21 -1.79 -9.92
CA PRO A 146 -1.11 -1.99 -9.33
C PRO A 146 -2.21 -1.94 -10.40
N ILE A 147 -3.27 -2.72 -10.20
CA ILE A 147 -4.56 -2.60 -10.85
C ILE A 147 -5.30 -1.45 -10.18
N THR A 148 -5.68 -0.43 -10.95
CA THR A 148 -6.23 0.82 -10.40
C THR A 148 -7.55 1.23 -11.02
N ALA A 149 -8.03 0.50 -12.04
CA ALA A 149 -9.23 0.86 -12.77
C ALA A 149 -10.27 -0.26 -12.78
N TRP A 150 -11.53 0.14 -12.65
CA TRP A 150 -12.73 -0.67 -12.85
C TRP A 150 -13.54 -0.03 -13.96
N VAL A 151 -13.43 -0.58 -15.16
CA VAL A 151 -13.93 0.05 -16.39
C VAL A 151 -14.61 -0.98 -17.26
N LYS A 152 -15.44 -0.52 -18.19
CA LYS A 152 -15.98 -1.38 -19.24
C LYS A 152 -14.82 -2.02 -20.03
N GLU A 153 -14.96 -3.30 -20.28
CA GLU A 153 -14.06 -4.08 -21.13
C GLU A 153 -13.94 -3.40 -22.51
N ASN A 154 -12.74 -3.43 -23.11
CA ASN A 154 -12.55 -2.80 -24.42
C ASN A 154 -13.45 -3.38 -25.53
N GLN A 155 -13.91 -4.63 -25.38
CA GLN A 155 -14.70 -5.36 -26.38
C GLN A 155 -16.04 -5.88 -25.84
N GLY A 156 -16.51 -5.38 -24.70
CA GLY A 156 -17.72 -5.88 -24.04
C GLY A 156 -18.38 -4.88 -23.09
N ASP A 157 -19.56 -5.25 -22.59
CA ASP A 157 -20.37 -4.39 -21.71
C ASP A 157 -20.12 -4.65 -20.21
N LYS A 158 -19.24 -5.59 -19.89
CA LYS A 158 -18.91 -5.94 -18.51
C LYS A 158 -17.76 -5.09 -18.00
N ASN A 159 -17.80 -4.73 -16.72
CA ASN A 159 -16.65 -4.10 -16.11
C ASN A 159 -15.56 -5.13 -15.83
N VAL A 160 -14.30 -4.72 -16.02
CA VAL A 160 -13.06 -5.48 -15.84
C VAL A 160 -12.09 -4.73 -14.96
N LEU A 161 -11.19 -5.49 -14.33
CA LEU A 161 -10.06 -4.97 -13.59
C LEU A 161 -8.97 -4.56 -14.59
N LYS A 162 -8.56 -3.29 -14.59
CA LYS A 162 -7.60 -2.76 -15.58
C LYS A 162 -6.33 -2.21 -14.95
N CYS A 163 -5.20 -2.65 -15.49
CA CYS A 163 -3.90 -2.05 -15.27
C CYS A 163 -3.68 -0.93 -16.29
N LEU A 164 -3.51 0.31 -15.82
CA LEU A 164 -3.33 1.46 -16.72
C LEU A 164 -1.90 1.61 -17.27
N CYS A 165 -0.92 0.86 -16.76
CA CYS A 165 0.47 0.97 -17.25
C CYS A 165 0.62 0.54 -18.72
N HIS A 166 0.02 -0.60 -19.08
CA HIS A 166 0.10 -1.17 -20.43
C HIS A 166 -1.27 -1.73 -20.89
N ASN A 167 -2.34 -1.22 -20.26
CA ASN A 167 -3.72 -1.52 -20.59
C ASN A 167 -4.16 -2.98 -20.43
N SER A 168 -3.48 -3.81 -19.62
CA SER A 168 -3.97 -5.18 -19.37
C SER A 168 -5.32 -5.18 -18.65
N GLU A 169 -6.26 -5.97 -19.13
CA GLU A 169 -7.60 -6.15 -18.55
C GLU A 169 -7.81 -7.59 -18.11
N TYR A 170 -8.47 -7.74 -16.97
CA TYR A 170 -8.73 -9.02 -16.33
C TYR A 170 -10.21 -9.16 -16.01
N ASP A 171 -10.86 -10.25 -16.44
CA ASP A 171 -12.26 -10.51 -16.10
C ASP A 171 -12.38 -11.24 -14.76
N PRO A 172 -12.83 -10.56 -13.68
CA PRO A 172 -12.92 -11.17 -12.36
C PRO A 172 -13.96 -12.30 -12.24
N ARG A 173 -14.82 -12.50 -13.25
CA ARG A 173 -15.83 -13.57 -13.29
C ARG A 173 -15.26 -14.93 -13.68
N GLN A 174 -14.14 -14.92 -14.39
CA GLN A 174 -13.50 -16.09 -14.99
C GLN A 174 -12.04 -16.19 -14.53
N ASP A 175 -11.83 -16.44 -13.24
CA ASP A 175 -10.53 -16.57 -12.55
C ASP A 175 -9.56 -15.39 -12.81
N ALA A 176 -10.07 -14.18 -13.04
CA ALA A 176 -9.27 -13.02 -13.43
C ALA A 176 -8.35 -13.30 -14.64
N GLN A 177 -8.82 -14.07 -15.61
CA GLN A 177 -8.10 -14.29 -16.86
C GLN A 177 -7.87 -12.99 -17.61
N VAL A 178 -6.78 -12.95 -18.38
CA VAL A 178 -6.44 -11.80 -19.22
C VAL A 178 -7.37 -11.79 -20.42
N VAL A 179 -8.16 -10.73 -20.58
CA VAL A 179 -9.06 -10.53 -21.73
C VAL A 179 -8.53 -9.49 -22.71
N PHE A 180 -7.57 -8.67 -22.28
CA PHE A 180 -6.89 -7.70 -23.15
C PHE A 180 -5.49 -7.34 -22.61
N GLY A 181 -4.60 -6.89 -23.51
CA GLY A 181 -3.28 -6.35 -23.19
C GLY A 181 -2.18 -7.41 -22.97
N PRO A 182 -0.97 -6.99 -22.56
CA PRO A 182 0.25 -7.81 -22.63
C PRO A 182 0.49 -8.73 -21.41
N ALA A 183 -0.44 -8.79 -20.47
CA ALA A 183 -0.26 -9.61 -19.27
C ALA A 183 -0.19 -11.09 -19.65
N PRO A 184 0.84 -11.85 -19.21
CA PRO A 184 1.04 -13.20 -19.68
C PRO A 184 0.15 -14.24 -18.98
N ARG A 185 -0.55 -13.84 -17.92
CA ARG A 185 -1.32 -14.75 -17.06
C ARG A 185 -2.36 -14.01 -16.23
N ARG A 186 -3.33 -14.76 -15.73
CA ARG A 186 -4.33 -14.28 -14.75
C ARG A 186 -3.71 -13.70 -13.48
N LEU A 187 -4.50 -12.88 -12.77
CA LEU A 187 -4.18 -12.45 -11.41
C LEU A 187 -4.28 -13.64 -10.43
N ALA A 188 -3.52 -13.59 -9.33
CA ALA A 188 -3.68 -14.58 -8.28
C ALA A 188 -4.99 -14.34 -7.52
N ALA A 189 -5.81 -15.37 -7.38
CA ALA A 189 -7.04 -15.31 -6.59
C ALA A 189 -6.75 -15.58 -5.12
N LEU A 190 -7.39 -14.84 -4.21
CA LEU A 190 -7.35 -15.11 -2.78
C LEU A 190 -8.70 -15.71 -2.34
N PRO A 191 -8.77 -17.01 -2.04
CA PRO A 191 -10.01 -17.63 -1.60
C PRO A 191 -10.53 -17.01 -0.30
N LEU A 192 -11.84 -16.73 -0.26
CA LEU A 192 -12.48 -16.09 0.88
C LEU A 192 -13.51 -17.00 1.58
N THR A 193 -13.83 -16.65 2.82
CA THR A 193 -15.02 -17.11 3.54
C THR A 193 -15.60 -15.94 4.33
N VAL A 194 -16.88 -16.03 4.68
CA VAL A 194 -17.51 -15.08 5.60
C VAL A 194 -17.64 -15.73 6.97
N ALA A 195 -17.18 -15.05 8.01
CA ALA A 195 -17.31 -15.47 9.40
C ALA A 195 -17.76 -14.26 10.23
N ASP A 196 -18.85 -14.42 10.99
CA ASP A 196 -19.41 -13.35 11.84
C ASP A 196 -19.66 -12.01 11.10
N GLY A 197 -20.05 -12.10 9.82
CA GLY A 197 -20.30 -10.94 8.94
C GLY A 197 -19.05 -10.25 8.38
N ALA A 198 -17.84 -10.66 8.80
CA ALA A 198 -16.57 -10.17 8.27
C ALA A 198 -16.07 -11.07 7.13
N ILE A 199 -15.40 -10.45 6.15
CA ILE A 199 -14.74 -11.18 5.07
C ILE A 199 -13.35 -11.60 5.57
N THR A 200 -13.04 -12.90 5.45
CA THR A 200 -11.77 -13.47 5.88
C THR A 200 -11.13 -14.34 4.81
N VAL A 201 -9.82 -14.50 4.89
CA VAL A 201 -9.04 -15.37 4.01
C VAL A 201 -9.31 -16.83 4.34
N ALA A 202 -9.75 -17.62 3.37
CA ALA A 202 -10.02 -19.04 3.55
C ALA A 202 -8.79 -19.92 3.29
N ALA A 203 -7.93 -19.52 2.36
CA ALA A 203 -6.75 -20.26 1.94
C ALA A 203 -5.69 -19.33 1.30
N PRO A 204 -4.44 -19.82 1.11
CA PRO A 204 -3.41 -19.06 0.38
C PRO A 204 -3.83 -18.70 -1.05
N PHE A 205 -3.08 -17.79 -1.68
CA PHE A 205 -3.26 -17.43 -3.08
C PHE A 205 -3.26 -18.66 -4.00
N VAL A 206 -4.21 -18.69 -4.93
CA VAL A 206 -4.23 -19.60 -6.06
C VAL A 206 -3.59 -18.89 -7.26
N GLY A 207 -2.40 -19.36 -7.63
CA GLY A 207 -1.57 -18.76 -8.68
C GLY A 207 -0.47 -17.85 -8.14
N LYS A 208 0.49 -17.49 -9.00
CA LYS A 208 1.65 -16.66 -8.63
C LYS A 208 1.22 -15.20 -8.44
N VAL A 209 1.72 -14.52 -7.42
CA VAL A 209 1.54 -13.06 -7.26
C VAL A 209 2.68 -12.31 -7.94
N GLY A 210 2.41 -11.14 -8.53
CA GLY A 210 3.46 -10.26 -9.06
C GLY A 210 3.77 -10.42 -10.55
N ALA A 211 4.76 -9.67 -11.03
CA ALA A 211 5.24 -9.77 -12.41
C ALA A 211 5.76 -11.18 -12.74
N GLN A 212 5.74 -11.54 -14.02
CA GLN A 212 6.59 -12.63 -14.51
C GLN A 212 8.05 -12.20 -14.34
N GLN A 213 8.79 -12.90 -13.50
CA GLN A 213 10.25 -12.73 -13.45
C GLN A 213 10.81 -13.28 -14.77
N GLY A 214 11.56 -12.46 -15.49
CA GLY A 214 12.39 -12.93 -16.61
C GLY A 214 13.34 -14.01 -16.08
N GLY A 215 13.44 -15.11 -16.82
CA GLY A 215 14.41 -16.16 -16.54
C GLY A 215 15.84 -15.71 -16.80
#